data_AF-A0A847AKR1-F1
#
_entry.id   AF-A0A847AKR1-F1
#
_cell.length_a   1.000
_cell.length_b   1.000
_cell.length_c   1.000
_cell.angle_alpha   90.00
_cell.angle_beta   90.00
_cell.angle_gamma   90.00
#
_symmetry.space_group_name_H-M   'P 1'
#
loop_
_entity.id
_entity.type
_entity.pdbx_description
1 polymer ?
#
loop_
_entity_poly.entity_id
_entity_poly.type
_entity_poly.pdbx_seq_one_letter_code
_entity_poly.pdbx_strand_id
1 'polypeptide(L)'
;MVSVNKICVSFGGFDLLKDISFIINKGEKIGLTGRNGTGKTTLLKLLAGISEPSSGKIIKQKGTSTGYLPQQIEVNDTSSLLNETMLAFSELLNLEKIISKLNK
;
A
#
# COMPACT_ATOMS: atom_id res chain seq x y z
N MET A 1 14.28 -1.36 -1.36
CA MET A 1 14.10 -2.83 -1.22
C MET A 1 13.06 -3.10 -0.14
N VAL A 2 12.18 -4.08 -0.35
CA VAL A 2 11.24 -4.58 0.65
C VAL A 2 11.51 -6.06 0.86
N SER A 3 11.73 -6.49 2.10
CA SER A 3 12.01 -7.88 2.47
C SER A 3 10.89 -8.41 3.36
N VAL A 4 10.30 -9.52 2.95
CA VAL A 4 9.27 -10.26 3.66
C VAL A 4 9.90 -11.53 4.22
N ASN A 5 9.84 -11.72 5.54
CA ASN A 5 10.53 -12.82 6.20
C ASN A 5 9.56 -13.62 7.06
N LYS A 6 9.32 -14.87 6.65
CA LYS A 6 8.57 -15.91 7.37
C LYS A 6 7.24 -15.41 7.92
N ILE A 7 6.48 -14.69 7.09
CA ILE A 7 5.22 -14.14 7.53
C ILE A 7 4.15 -15.22 7.63
N CYS A 8 3.48 -15.24 8.78
CA CYS A 8 2.24 -15.97 8.96
C CYS A 8 1.08 -15.01 9.25
N VAL A 9 -0.10 -15.37 8.78
CA VAL A 9 -1.36 -14.75 9.17
C VAL A 9 -2.35 -15.85 9.47
N SER A 10 -2.86 -15.85 10.70
CA SER A 10 -3.79 -16.87 11.18
C SER A 10 -5.09 -16.22 11.64
N PHE A 11 -6.21 -16.83 11.29
CA PHE A 11 -7.55 -16.42 11.71
C PHE A 11 -8.25 -17.62 12.35
N GLY A 12 -8.80 -17.45 13.57
CA GLY A 12 -9.70 -18.45 14.17
C GLY A 12 -9.17 -19.89 14.19
N GLY A 13 -7.86 -20.08 14.29
CA GLY A 13 -7.22 -21.40 14.36
C GLY A 13 -6.73 -22.00 13.03
N PHE A 14 -6.85 -21.30 11.89
CA PHE A 14 -6.21 -21.71 10.64
C PHE A 14 -5.25 -20.65 10.10
N ASP A 15 -4.20 -21.09 9.40
CA ASP A 15 -3.24 -20.21 8.74
C ASP A 15 -3.75 -19.84 7.34
N LEU A 16 -4.05 -18.56 7.12
CA LEU A 16 -4.34 -18.03 5.79
C LEU A 16 -3.06 -17.86 4.96
N LEU A 17 -2.00 -17.38 5.59
CA LEU A 17 -0.65 -17.27 5.03
C LEU A 17 0.31 -17.99 5.98
N LYS A 18 1.21 -18.79 5.42
CA LYS A 18 2.16 -19.59 6.20
C LYS A 18 3.56 -19.49 5.61
N ASP A 19 4.50 -19.06 6.43
CA ASP A 19 5.94 -18.96 6.14
C ASP A 19 6.27 -18.25 4.81
N ILE A 20 5.55 -17.16 4.52
CA ILE A 20 5.77 -16.39 3.28
C ILE A 20 7.07 -15.61 3.40
N SER A 21 8.00 -15.85 2.46
CA SER A 21 9.29 -15.15 2.39
C SER A 21 9.65 -14.78 0.95
N PHE A 22 9.96 -13.51 0.71
CA PHE A 22 10.45 -13.01 -0.58
C PHE A 22 11.06 -11.62 -0.44
N ILE A 23 11.74 -11.16 -1.49
CA ILE A 23 12.34 -9.82 -1.57
C ILE A 23 11.80 -9.13 -2.83
N ILE A 24 11.49 -7.84 -2.69
CA ILE A 24 11.17 -6.93 -3.79
C ILE A 24 12.30 -5.90 -3.92
N ASN A 25 12.97 -5.91 -5.06
CA ASN A 25 14.03 -4.97 -5.40
C ASN A 25 13.49 -3.71 -6.08
N LYS A 26 14.32 -2.67 -6.12
CA LYS A 26 13.96 -1.40 -6.79
C LYS A 26 13.80 -1.66 -8.29
N GLY A 27 12.68 -1.21 -8.86
CA GLY A 27 12.39 -1.32 -10.30
C GLY A 27 11.70 -2.61 -10.72
N GLU A 28 11.53 -3.57 -9.80
CA GLU A 28 10.79 -4.80 -10.10
C GLU A 28 9.29 -4.54 -10.25
N LYS A 29 8.67 -5.28 -11.17
CA LYS A 29 7.22 -5.35 -11.37
C LYS A 29 6.80 -6.79 -11.12
N ILE A 30 6.01 -7.02 -10.07
CA ILE A 30 5.64 -8.35 -9.61
C ILE A 30 4.12 -8.50 -9.71
N GLY A 31 3.66 -9.61 -10.29
CA GLY A 31 2.25 -10.00 -10.30
C GLY A 31 1.97 -11.03 -9.21
N LEU A 32 0.97 -10.76 -8.36
CA LEU A 32 0.49 -11.72 -7.37
C LEU A 32 -0.78 -12.41 -7.89
N THR A 33 -0.69 -13.72 -8.13
CA THR A 33 -1.80 -14.53 -8.67
C THR A 33 -2.25 -15.58 -7.66
N GLY A 34 -3.43 -16.16 -7.88
CA GLY A 34 -4.02 -17.17 -7.00
C GLY A 34 -5.55 -17.15 -7.04
N ARG A 35 -6.19 -18.17 -6.47
CA ARG A 35 -7.66 -18.24 -6.38
C ARG A 35 -8.22 -17.16 -5.44
N ASN A 36 -9.52 -16.93 -5.49
CA ASN A 36 -10.17 -16.06 -4.51
C ASN A 36 -10.10 -16.70 -3.12
N GLY A 37 -9.88 -15.87 -2.10
CA GLY A 37 -9.73 -16.34 -0.71
C GLY A 37 -8.32 -16.81 -0.32
N THR A 38 -7.34 -16.86 -1.22
CA THR A 38 -5.97 -17.32 -0.90
C THR A 38 -5.10 -16.28 -0.17
N GLY A 39 -5.67 -15.19 0.31
CA GLY A 39 -4.93 -14.17 1.07
C GLY A 39 -4.20 -13.10 0.25
N LYS A 40 -4.51 -12.93 -1.05
CA LYS A 40 -3.86 -11.88 -1.89
C LYS A 40 -4.04 -10.46 -1.33
N THR A 41 -5.29 -10.07 -1.08
CA THR A 41 -5.61 -8.76 -0.51
C THR A 41 -4.98 -8.60 0.88
N THR A 42 -4.93 -9.68 1.67
CA THR A 42 -4.25 -9.69 2.97
C THR A 42 -2.76 -9.40 2.80
N LEU A 43 -2.06 -10.08 1.89
CA LEU A 43 -0.64 -9.84 1.63
C LEU A 43 -0.37 -8.41 1.17
N LEU A 44 -1.22 -7.85 0.29
CA LEU A 44 -1.11 -6.46 -0.14
C LEU A 44 -1.30 -5.46 1.02
N LYS A 45 -2.27 -5.70 1.92
CA LYS A 45 -2.48 -4.87 3.11
C LYS A 45 -1.30 -4.93 4.08
N LEU A 46 -0.70 -6.11 4.27
CA LEU A 46 0.53 -6.27 5.06
C LEU A 46 1.68 -5.46 4.45
N LEU A 47 1.91 -5.60 3.14
CA LEU A 47 2.94 -4.83 2.42
C LEU A 47 2.69 -3.32 2.50
N ALA A 48 1.43 -2.89 2.45
CA ALA A 48 1.03 -1.50 2.62
C ALA A 48 1.23 -0.97 4.05
N GLY A 49 1.33 -1.86 5.06
CA GLY A 49 1.38 -1.49 6.47
C GLY A 49 0.01 -1.17 7.07
N ILE A 50 -1.07 -1.58 6.40
CA ILE A 50 -2.47 -1.40 6.87
C ILE A 50 -2.84 -2.46 7.91
N SER A 51 -2.18 -3.62 7.85
CA SER A 51 -2.34 -4.72 8.80
C SER A 51 -0.98 -5.27 9.19
N GLU A 52 -0.91 -5.90 10.36
CA GLU A 52 0.29 -6.58 10.86
C GLU A 52 0.17 -8.09 10.68
N PRO A 53 1.29 -8.80 10.46
CA PRO A 53 1.28 -10.25 10.41
C PRO A 53 1.14 -10.84 11.83
N SER A 54 0.61 -12.06 11.93
CA SER A 54 0.56 -12.78 13.21
C SER A 54 1.97 -13.16 13.70
N SER A 55 2.89 -13.40 12.77
CA SER A 55 4.32 -13.59 13.06
C SER A 55 5.18 -13.30 11.83
N GLY A 56 6.50 -13.21 12.02
CA GLY A 56 7.43 -12.78 10.97
C GLY A 56 7.53 -11.27 10.86
N LYS A 57 8.18 -10.76 9.80
CA LYS A 57 8.39 -9.31 9.63
C LYS A 57 8.51 -8.86 8.18
N ILE A 58 8.04 -7.63 7.93
CA ILE A 58 8.29 -6.87 6.70
C ILE A 58 9.30 -5.78 7.02
N ILE A 59 10.42 -5.77 6.29
CA ILE A 59 11.45 -4.74 6.40
C ILE A 59 11.45 -3.92 5.13
N LYS A 60 11.27 -2.60 5.27
CA LYS A 60 11.37 -1.65 4.16
C LYS A 60 12.65 -0.82 4.33
N GLN A 61 13.37 -0.62 3.24
CA GLN A 61 14.53 0.27 3.24
C GLN A 61 14.10 1.70 3.60
N LYS A 62 14.92 2.42 4.38
CA LYS A 62 14.65 3.81 4.78
C LYS A 62 14.39 4.68 3.54
N GLY A 63 13.35 5.51 3.60
CA GLY A 63 12.92 6.36 2.48
C GLY A 63 12.01 5.66 1.46
N THR A 64 11.65 4.39 1.66
CA THR A 64 10.64 3.72 0.83
C THR A 64 9.24 4.16 1.26
N SER A 65 8.50 4.84 0.38
CA SER A 65 7.07 5.09 0.55
C SER A 65 6.26 3.91 0.01
N THR A 66 5.02 3.75 0.48
CA THR A 66 4.11 2.70 0.01
C THR A 66 2.77 3.32 -0.36
N GLY A 67 2.28 3.04 -1.56
CA GLY A 67 0.91 3.36 -1.98
C GLY A 67 0.07 2.10 -2.01
N TYR A 68 -1.20 2.21 -1.63
CA TYR A 68 -2.15 1.10 -1.66
C TYR A 68 -3.46 1.57 -2.30
N LEU A 69 -3.86 0.87 -3.36
CA LEU A 69 -5.15 1.06 -3.99
C LEU A 69 -6.09 -0.04 -3.49
N PRO A 70 -7.13 0.29 -2.71
CA PRO A 70 -8.09 -0.71 -2.25
C PRO A 70 -8.91 -1.26 -3.41
N GLN A 71 -9.37 -2.51 -3.27
CA GLN A 71 -10.21 -3.16 -4.26
C GLN A 71 -11.59 -2.47 -4.41
N GLN A 72 -12.11 -1.93 -3.31
CA GLN A 72 -13.30 -1.09 -3.30
C GLN A 72 -12.85 0.30 -2.89
N ILE A 73 -13.12 1.28 -3.75
CA ILE A 73 -12.82 2.69 -3.50
C ILE A 73 -14.10 3.30 -2.94
N GLU A 74 -14.03 3.85 -1.73
CA GLU A 74 -15.08 4.71 -1.21
C GLU A 74 -14.85 6.11 -1.79
N VAL A 75 -15.77 6.55 -2.65
CA VAL A 75 -15.80 7.91 -3.18
C VAL A 75 -16.99 8.64 -2.58
N ASN A 76 -16.78 9.87 -2.16
CA ASN A 76 -17.87 10.77 -1.79
C ASN A 76 -18.32 11.51 -3.05
N ASP A 77 -19.62 11.46 -3.37
CA ASP A 77 -20.22 12.13 -4.54
C ASP A 77 -20.26 13.67 -4.44
N THR A 78 -19.45 14.25 -3.55
CA THR A 78 -19.39 15.69 -3.30
C THR A 78 -18.42 16.42 -4.23
N SER A 79 -17.67 15.69 -5.06
CA SER A 79 -16.57 16.21 -5.87
C SER A 79 -16.60 15.65 -7.30
N SER A 80 -16.02 16.39 -8.25
CA SER A 80 -15.78 15.84 -9.59
C SER A 80 -14.62 14.83 -9.54
N LEU A 81 -14.61 13.86 -10.46
CA LEU A 81 -13.50 12.90 -10.58
C LEU A 81 -12.14 13.57 -10.72
N LEU A 82 -12.07 14.69 -11.46
CA LEU A 82 -10.85 15.46 -11.61
C LEU A 82 -10.39 16.04 -10.26
N ASN A 83 -11.29 16.62 -9.49
CA ASN A 83 -10.94 17.20 -8.20
C ASN A 83 -10.53 16.12 -7.20
N GLU A 84 -11.22 14.97 -7.17
CA GLU A 84 -10.89 13.84 -6.30
C GLU A 84 -9.50 13.28 -6.63
N THR A 85 -9.20 13.07 -7.91
CA THR A 85 -7.88 12.58 -8.35
C THR A 85 -6.77 13.59 -8.07
N MET A 86 -7.06 14.89 -8.15
CA MET A 86 -6.12 15.96 -7.81
C MET A 86 -5.77 16.02 -6.33
N LEU A 87 -6.57 15.42 -5.42
CA LEU A 87 -6.24 15.37 -3.99
C LEU A 87 -4.91 14.64 -3.71
N ALA A 88 -4.52 13.69 -4.57
CA ALA A 88 -3.23 13.01 -4.48
C ALA A 88 -2.03 13.98 -4.62
N PHE A 89 -2.24 15.16 -5.20
CA PHE A 89 -1.24 16.22 -5.40
C PHE A 89 -1.50 17.45 -4.51
N SER A 90 -2.37 17.33 -3.51
CA SER A 90 -2.79 18.46 -2.66
C SER A 90 -1.62 19.21 -2.02
N GLU A 91 -0.59 18.50 -1.56
CA GLU A 91 0.63 19.10 -1.04
C GLU A 91 1.37 19.94 -2.09
N LEU A 92 1.58 19.37 -3.29
CA LEU A 92 2.23 20.04 -4.42
C LEU A 92 1.47 21.32 -4.82
N LEU A 93 0.14 21.21 -4.96
CA LEU A 93 -0.74 22.31 -5.32
C LEU A 93 -0.74 23.42 -4.25
N ASN A 94 -0.60 23.06 -2.97
CA ASN A 94 -0.47 24.04 -1.89
C ASN A 94 0.88 24.76 -1.94
N LEU A 95 1.97 24.04 -2.20
CA LEU A 95 3.30 24.63 -2.37
C LEU A 95 3.33 25.62 -3.54
N GLU A 96 2.73 25.27 -4.67
CA GLU A 96 2.62 26.17 -5.84
C GLU A 96 1.90 27.48 -5.49
N LYS A 97 0.79 27.40 -4.75
CA LYS A 97 0.05 28.59 -4.27
C LYS A 97 0.90 29.47 -3.36
N ILE A 98 1.70 28.89 -2.47
CA ILE A 98 2.59 29.63 -1.57
C ILE A 98 3.65 30.38 -2.38
N ILE A 99 4.31 29.68 -3.32
CA ILE A 99 5.34 30.28 -4.18
C ILE A 99 4.74 31.43 -5.01
N SER A 100 3.55 31.24 -5.59
CA SER A 100 2.87 32.28 -6.36
C SER A 100 2.56 33.54 -5.53
N LYS A 101 2.20 33.38 -4.25
CA LYS A 101 1.96 34.51 -3.34
C LYS A 101 3.25 35.24 -2.96
N LEU A 102 4.37 34.54 -2.81
CA LEU A 102 5.66 35.14 -2.45
C LEU A 102 6.29 35.92 -3.62
N ASN A 103 5.95 35.56 -4.85
CA ASN A 103 6.42 36.23 -6.07
C ASN A 103 5.52 37.40 -6.52
N LYS A 104 4.47 37.73 -5.75
CA LYS A 104 3.62 38.92 -5.93
C LYS A 104 3.99 39.99 -4.92
#